data_AF-A0A653UXV4-F1
#
_entry.id   AF-A0A653UXV4-F1
#
_cell.length_a   1.000
_cell.length_b   1.000
_cell.length_c   1.000
_cell.angle_alpha   90.00
_cell.angle_beta   90.00
_cell.angle_gamma   90.00
#
_symmetry.space_group_name_H-M   'P 1'
#
loop_
_entity.id
_entity.type
_entity.pdbx_description
1 polymer ?
#
loop_
_entity_poly.entity_id
_entity_poly.type
_entity_poly.pdbx_seq_one_letter_code
_entity_poly.pdbx_strand_id
1 'polypeptide(L)'
;MTRISMKVSPETHDRLNDLRMEHHFSSFDETINYIHEELQEHQYTVTRQNQEILMLRQKTRELEVILKAQRSLENAQAVYGKMFDGFLGIMELFVEELREHVVPDDKKGAFVNPFSMEEEECRRVYEYLAPTLRQVATDLRQKELEAKQMDAAYRKGRRHVEAPGGEGATQ
;
A
#
# COMPACT_ATOMS: atom_id res chain seq x y z
N MET A 1 -37.69 47.33 -19.73
CA MET A 1 -37.73 46.07 -18.96
C MET A 1 -38.96 45.28 -19.38
N THR A 2 -38.80 44.01 -19.72
CA THR A 2 -39.91 43.11 -20.10
C THR A 2 -40.71 42.79 -18.83
N ARG A 3 -41.99 43.18 -18.77
CA ARG A 3 -42.85 42.90 -17.61
C ARG A 3 -43.19 41.42 -17.58
N ILE A 4 -42.60 40.69 -16.64
CA ILE A 4 -42.91 39.28 -16.36
C ILE A 4 -43.94 39.26 -15.22
N SER A 5 -45.13 38.74 -15.49
CA SER A 5 -46.14 38.53 -14.45
C SER A 5 -45.89 37.19 -13.76
N MET A 6 -45.36 37.21 -12.54
CA MET A 6 -45.20 36.02 -11.70
C MET A 6 -46.37 35.85 -10.73
N LYS A 7 -46.90 34.63 -10.64
CA LYS A 7 -47.82 34.24 -9.56
C LYS A 7 -46.99 33.70 -8.41
N VAL A 8 -47.12 34.32 -7.24
CA VAL A 8 -46.53 33.85 -5.98
C VAL A 8 -47.64 33.40 -5.03
N SER A 9 -47.33 32.46 -4.15
CA SER A 9 -48.26 32.06 -3.09
C SER A 9 -48.44 33.21 -2.08
N PRO A 10 -49.56 33.26 -1.34
CA PRO A 10 -49.76 34.25 -0.27
C PRO A 10 -48.62 34.25 0.75
N GLU A 11 -48.16 33.07 1.17
CA GLU A 11 -47.05 32.93 2.12
C GLU A 11 -45.73 33.52 1.57
N THR A 12 -45.41 33.27 0.30
CA THR A 12 -44.20 33.84 -0.33
C THR A 12 -44.33 35.35 -0.48
N HIS A 13 -45.53 35.86 -0.78
CA HIS A 13 -45.78 37.30 -0.85
C HIS A 13 -45.57 37.98 0.50
N ASP A 14 -46.07 37.40 1.59
CA ASP A 14 -45.89 37.93 2.94
C ASP A 14 -44.40 37.98 3.31
N ARG A 15 -43.64 36.91 3.05
CA ARG A 15 -42.19 36.88 3.28
C ARG A 15 -41.44 37.92 2.44
N LEU A 16 -41.81 38.10 1.17
CA LEU A 16 -41.22 39.15 0.32
C LEU A 16 -41.54 40.54 0.86
N ASN A 17 -42.73 40.75 1.40
CA ASN A 17 -43.13 42.02 1.98
C ASN A 17 -42.37 42.31 3.30
N ASP A 18 -42.17 41.29 4.14
CA ASP A 18 -41.35 41.41 5.36
C ASP A 18 -39.92 41.83 5.00
N LEU A 19 -39.31 41.14 4.03
CA LEU A 19 -37.95 41.41 3.56
C LEU A 19 -37.83 42.81 2.92
N ARG A 20 -38.87 43.23 2.19
CA ARG A 20 -38.97 44.59 1.64
C ARG A 20 -38.99 45.65 2.75
N MET A 21 -39.76 45.42 3.81
CA MET A 21 -39.86 46.35 4.94
C MET A 21 -38.56 46.39 5.76
N GLU A 22 -37.93 45.23 5.99
CA GLU A 22 -36.67 45.09 6.74
C GLU A 22 -35.51 45.82 6.07
N HIS A 23 -35.37 45.67 4.75
CA HIS A 23 -34.31 46.32 3.97
C HIS A 23 -34.69 47.69 3.40
N HIS A 24 -35.89 48.19 3.71
CA HIS A 24 -36.42 49.46 3.22
C HIS A 24 -36.46 49.60 1.68
N PHE A 25 -36.70 48.50 0.97
CA PHE A 25 -36.83 48.52 -0.49
C PHE A 25 -38.10 49.25 -0.93
N SER A 26 -37.98 50.06 -1.99
CA SER A 26 -39.05 50.90 -2.51
C SER A 26 -40.10 50.09 -3.28
N SER A 27 -39.71 48.93 -3.81
CA SER A 27 -40.55 48.08 -4.66
C SER A 27 -40.22 46.60 -4.47
N PHE A 28 -41.16 45.73 -4.87
CA PHE A 28 -40.90 44.28 -4.91
C PHE A 28 -39.85 43.91 -5.96
N ASP A 29 -39.67 44.70 -7.01
CA ASP A 29 -38.63 44.47 -8.02
C ASP A 29 -37.22 44.62 -7.40
N GLU A 30 -37.03 45.60 -6.51
CA GLU A 30 -35.78 45.74 -5.73
C GLU A 30 -35.54 44.54 -4.80
N THR A 31 -36.59 44.09 -4.09
CA THR A 31 -36.50 42.89 -3.24
C THR A 31 -36.12 41.64 -4.07
N ILE A 32 -36.72 41.46 -5.24
CA ILE A 32 -36.44 40.32 -6.12
C ILE A 32 -35.01 40.38 -6.67
N ASN A 33 -34.55 41.57 -7.07
CA ASN A 33 -33.17 41.76 -7.54
C ASN A 33 -32.16 41.46 -6.42
N TYR A 34 -32.42 41.95 -5.21
CA TYR A 34 -31.59 41.65 -4.04
C TYR A 34 -31.49 40.15 -3.76
N ILE A 35 -32.62 39.44 -3.74
CA ILE A 35 -32.63 37.98 -3.56
C ILE A 35 -31.87 37.29 -4.70
N HIS A 36 -31.97 37.81 -5.93
CA HIS A 36 -31.26 37.23 -7.06
C HIS A 36 -29.74 37.40 -6.91
N GLU A 37 -29.28 38.58 -6.49
CA GLU A 37 -27.86 38.87 -6.22
C GLU A 37 -27.32 37.98 -5.09
N GLU A 38 -28.05 37.89 -3.97
CA GLU A 38 -27.72 36.99 -2.84
C GLU A 38 -27.63 35.52 -3.28
N LEU A 39 -28.57 35.04 -4.11
CA LEU A 39 -28.53 33.68 -4.63
C LEU A 39 -27.33 33.45 -5.55
N GLN A 40 -26.96 34.44 -6.38
CA GLN A 40 -25.77 34.35 -7.24
C GLN A 40 -24.49 34.31 -6.41
N GLU A 41 -24.37 35.14 -5.38
CA GLU A 41 -23.21 35.15 -4.48
C GLU A 41 -23.10 33.85 -3.70
N HIS A 42 -24.21 33.34 -3.18
CA HIS A 42 -24.25 32.06 -2.50
C HIS A 42 -23.88 30.91 -3.45
N GLN A 43 -24.39 30.92 -4.68
CA GLN A 43 -24.03 29.92 -5.70
C GLN A 43 -22.53 29.96 -5.99
N TYR A 44 -21.95 31.15 -6.18
CA TYR A 44 -20.51 31.31 -6.41
C TYR A 44 -19.69 30.74 -5.24
N THR A 45 -20.10 31.05 -4.01
CA THR A 45 -19.43 30.57 -2.78
C THR A 45 -19.48 29.05 -2.68
N VAL A 46 -20.64 28.44 -2.91
CA VAL A 46 -20.80 26.97 -2.89
C VAL A 46 -19.97 26.32 -3.99
N THR A 47 -19.95 26.88 -5.19
CA THR A 47 -19.11 26.37 -6.29
C THR A 47 -17.63 26.39 -5.92
N ARG A 48 -17.15 27.49 -5.32
CA ARG A 48 -15.76 27.62 -4.86
C ARG A 48 -15.42 26.59 -3.77
N GLN A 49 -16.26 26.45 -2.75
CA GLN A 49 -16.07 25.46 -1.69
C GLN A 49 -16.02 24.03 -2.24
N ASN A 50 -16.87 23.71 -3.21
CA ASN A 50 -16.85 22.40 -3.87
C ASN A 50 -15.54 22.16 -4.63
N GLN A 51 -14.99 23.17 -5.31
CA GLN A 51 -13.68 23.07 -5.95
C GLN A 51 -12.55 22.84 -4.94
N GLU A 52 -12.57 23.55 -3.81
CA GLU A 52 -11.61 23.37 -2.72
C GLU A 52 -11.69 21.96 -2.11
N ILE A 53 -12.89 21.44 -1.87
CA ILE A 53 -13.10 20.06 -1.39
C ILE A 53 -12.56 19.04 -2.38
N LEU A 54 -12.79 19.23 -3.68
CA LEU A 54 -12.25 18.33 -4.71
C LEU A 54 -10.72 18.31 -4.71
N MET A 55 -10.08 19.49 -4.60
CA MET A 55 -8.62 19.57 -4.48
C MET A 55 -8.09 18.88 -3.22
N LEU A 56 -8.74 19.08 -2.07
CA LEU A 56 -8.35 18.43 -0.82
C LEU A 56 -8.49 16.91 -0.89
N ARG A 57 -9.55 16.40 -1.52
CA ARG A 57 -9.75 14.96 -1.76
C ARG A 57 -8.65 14.39 -2.64
N GLN A 58 -8.23 15.12 -3.68
CA GLN A 58 -7.12 14.70 -4.52
C GLN A 58 -5.81 14.63 -3.74
N LYS A 59 -5.45 15.69 -3.00
CA LYS A 59 -4.24 15.71 -2.16
C LYS A 59 -4.23 14.58 -1.12
N THR A 60 -5.38 14.26 -0.55
CA THR A 60 -5.51 13.16 0.42
C THR A 60 -5.18 11.82 -0.22
N ARG A 61 -5.68 11.56 -1.44
CA ARG A 61 -5.34 10.34 -2.20
C ARG A 61 -3.86 10.27 -2.53
N GLU A 62 -3.23 11.38 -2.91
CA GLU A 62 -1.80 11.45 -3.17
C GLU A 62 -0.99 11.10 -1.90
N LEU A 63 -1.38 11.62 -0.73
CA LEU A 63 -0.75 11.29 0.54
C LEU A 63 -0.92 9.81 0.93
N GLU A 64 -2.09 9.21 0.68
CA GLU A 64 -2.29 7.78 0.92
C GLU A 64 -1.34 6.90 0.09
N VAL A 65 -1.06 7.31 -1.16
CA VAL A 65 -0.09 6.61 -2.02
C VAL A 65 1.32 6.75 -1.44
N ILE A 66 1.70 7.95 -0.98
CA ILE A 66 3.01 8.20 -0.36
C ILE A 66 3.18 7.35 0.91
N LEU A 67 2.17 7.29 1.77
CA LEU A 67 2.21 6.46 3.00
C LEU A 67 2.36 4.98 2.69
N LYS A 68 1.70 4.47 1.64
CA LYS A 68 1.90 3.08 1.18
C LYS A 68 3.32 2.85 0.70
N ALA A 69 3.89 3.79 -0.07
CA ALA A 69 5.28 3.71 -0.53
C ALA A 69 6.26 3.72 0.64
N GLN A 70 6.04 4.57 1.65
CA GLN A 70 6.86 4.61 2.86
C GLN A 70 6.84 3.28 3.62
N ARG A 71 5.67 2.68 3.85
CA ARG A 71 5.58 1.34 4.48
C ARG A 71 6.31 0.27 3.68
N SER A 72 6.27 0.36 2.35
CA SER A 72 7.03 -0.56 1.49
C SER A 72 8.54 -0.39 1.66
N LEU A 73 9.03 0.83 1.83
CA LEU A 73 10.44 1.12 2.10
C LEU A 73 10.86 0.63 3.49
N GLU A 74 10.05 0.85 4.52
CA GLU A 74 10.29 0.34 5.88
C GLU A 74 10.39 -1.19 5.89
N ASN A 75 9.49 -1.88 5.18
CA ASN A 75 9.56 -3.33 5.01
C ASN A 75 10.83 -3.76 4.27
N ALA A 76 11.19 -3.07 3.19
CA ALA A 76 12.42 -3.38 2.45
C ALA A 76 13.66 -3.20 3.34
N GLN A 77 13.72 -2.11 4.12
CA GLN A 77 14.80 -1.86 5.07
C GLN A 77 14.91 -2.97 6.12
N ALA A 78 13.79 -3.44 6.66
CA ALA A 78 13.78 -4.56 7.59
C ALA A 78 14.32 -5.87 6.97
N VAL A 79 13.99 -6.14 5.71
CA VAL A 79 14.53 -7.30 4.96
C VAL A 79 16.04 -7.13 4.73
N TYR A 80 16.50 -5.95 4.30
CA TYR A 80 17.93 -5.69 4.13
C TYR A 80 18.71 -5.80 5.44
N GLY A 81 18.16 -5.32 6.56
CA GLY A 81 18.76 -5.48 7.88
C GLY A 81 18.99 -6.95 8.23
N LYS A 82 17.97 -7.79 8.07
CA LYS A 82 18.08 -9.24 8.31
C LYS A 82 19.07 -9.93 7.38
N MET A 83 19.13 -9.54 6.10
CA MET A 83 20.12 -10.08 5.16
C MET A 83 21.54 -9.70 5.56
N PHE A 84 21.74 -8.46 6.03
CA PHE A 84 23.04 -7.99 6.50
C PHE A 84 23.48 -8.73 7.77
N ASP A 85 22.58 -8.90 8.73
CA ASP A 85 22.85 -9.69 9.95
C ASP A 85 23.24 -11.15 9.59
N GLY A 86 22.52 -11.76 8.64
CA GLY A 86 22.85 -13.09 8.14
C GLY A 86 24.22 -13.15 7.46
N PHE A 87 24.57 -12.13 6.67
CA PHE A 87 25.89 -12.02 6.05
C PHE A 87 27.01 -11.90 7.09
N LEU A 88 26.82 -11.08 8.13
CA LEU A 88 27.78 -10.98 9.23
C LEU A 88 27.99 -12.33 9.93
N GLY A 89 26.92 -13.07 10.22
CA GLY A 89 27.03 -14.40 10.82
C GLY A 89 27.82 -15.39 9.94
N ILE A 90 27.65 -15.35 8.62
CA ILE A 90 28.44 -16.17 7.69
C ILE A 90 29.92 -15.74 7.71
N MET A 91 30.20 -14.45 7.75
CA MET A 91 31.57 -13.93 7.81
C MET A 91 32.26 -14.29 9.14
N GLU A 92 31.54 -14.29 10.26
CA GLU A 92 32.06 -14.75 11.55
C GLU A 92 32.46 -16.23 11.50
N LEU A 93 31.58 -17.09 10.98
CA LEU A 93 31.89 -18.52 10.78
C LEU A 93 33.10 -18.70 9.86
N PHE A 94 33.20 -17.92 8.78
CA PHE A 94 34.34 -17.99 7.87
C PHE A 94 35.65 -17.56 8.54
N VAL A 95 35.62 -16.56 9.42
CA VAL A 95 36.79 -16.13 10.20
C VAL A 95 37.19 -17.18 11.24
N GLU A 96 36.23 -17.82 11.91
CA GLU A 96 36.50 -18.94 12.81
C GLU A 96 37.16 -20.10 12.08
N GLU A 97 36.60 -20.52 10.94
CA GLU A 97 37.16 -21.57 10.09
C GLU A 97 38.60 -21.22 9.67
N LEU A 98 38.83 -20.00 9.19
CA LEU A 98 40.17 -19.55 8.83
C LEU A 98 41.14 -19.61 10.02
N ARG A 99 40.72 -19.20 11.23
CA ARG A 99 41.56 -19.26 12.43
C ARG A 99 41.98 -20.68 12.80
N GLU A 100 41.09 -21.66 12.60
CA GLU A 100 41.43 -23.07 12.83
C GLU A 100 42.40 -23.63 11.78
N HIS A 101 42.40 -23.06 10.57
CA HIS A 101 43.20 -23.52 9.43
C HIS A 101 44.44 -22.65 9.14
N VAL A 102 44.67 -21.57 9.87
CA VAL A 102 45.92 -20.79 9.79
C VAL A 102 47.05 -21.59 10.46
N VAL A 103 47.88 -22.19 9.62
CA VAL A 103 49.14 -22.84 10.04
C VAL A 103 50.14 -21.74 10.45
N PRO A 104 50.81 -21.83 11.62
CA PRO A 104 51.89 -20.91 11.99
C PRO A 104 52.97 -20.87 10.90
N ASP A 105 53.51 -19.68 10.59
CA ASP A 105 54.47 -19.44 9.50
C ASP A 105 55.71 -20.36 9.54
N ASP A 106 56.02 -20.88 10.72
CA ASP A 106 57.14 -21.76 11.06
C ASP A 106 56.88 -23.25 10.69
N LYS A 107 55.69 -23.60 10.19
CA LYS A 107 55.35 -24.94 9.65
C LYS A 107 54.94 -24.90 8.17
N LYS A 108 55.68 -24.16 7.33
CA LYS A 108 55.56 -24.22 5.87
C LYS A 108 56.06 -25.55 5.30
N GLY A 109 55.39 -26.64 5.66
CA GLY A 109 55.46 -27.94 5.00
C GLY A 109 54.08 -28.25 4.44
N ALA A 110 53.89 -27.96 3.15
CA ALA A 110 52.72 -28.28 2.34
C ALA A 110 51.38 -27.73 2.84
N PHE A 111 51.01 -26.53 2.38
CA PHE A 111 49.60 -26.22 2.19
C PHE A 111 49.08 -27.13 1.08
N VAL A 112 48.50 -28.27 1.45
CA VAL A 112 47.78 -29.14 0.52
C VAL A 112 46.48 -28.41 0.18
N ASN A 113 46.27 -28.14 -1.10
CA ASN A 113 45.07 -27.46 -1.57
C ASN A 113 43.83 -28.22 -1.03
N PRO A 114 42.92 -27.57 -0.26
CA PRO A 114 41.73 -28.23 0.25
C PRO A 114 40.78 -28.71 -0.86
N PHE A 115 41.00 -28.27 -2.10
CA PHE A 115 40.31 -28.71 -3.31
C PHE A 115 41.10 -29.71 -4.16
N SER A 116 42.30 -30.15 -3.76
CA SER A 116 43.03 -31.23 -4.44
C SER A 116 42.61 -32.61 -3.93
N MET A 117 41.32 -32.83 -3.71
CA MET A 117 40.81 -34.18 -3.50
C MET A 117 40.97 -34.96 -4.80
N GLU A 118 41.56 -36.16 -4.71
CA GLU A 118 41.56 -37.09 -5.83
C GLU A 118 40.11 -37.47 -6.19
N GLU A 119 39.85 -37.79 -7.46
CA GLU A 119 38.49 -38.07 -7.97
C GLU A 119 37.77 -39.17 -7.15
N GLU A 120 38.53 -40.11 -6.62
CA GLU A 120 38.06 -41.22 -5.79
C GLU A 120 37.66 -40.81 -4.37
N GLU A 121 38.23 -39.73 -3.84
CA GLU A 121 37.82 -39.11 -2.57
C GLU A 121 36.56 -38.26 -2.74
N CYS A 122 36.48 -37.47 -3.82
CA CYS A 122 35.27 -36.77 -4.20
C CYS A 122 34.09 -37.73 -4.40
N ARG A 123 34.33 -38.89 -5.04
CA ARG A 123 33.32 -39.92 -5.25
C ARG A 123 32.82 -40.51 -3.92
N ARG A 124 33.73 -40.81 -2.98
CA ARG A 124 33.37 -41.33 -1.65
C ARG A 124 32.57 -40.32 -0.83
N VAL A 125 32.97 -39.05 -0.83
CA VAL A 125 32.23 -37.98 -0.15
C VAL A 125 30.84 -37.81 -0.76
N TYR A 126 30.74 -37.84 -2.09
CA TYR A 126 29.44 -37.78 -2.77
C TYR A 126 28.56 -38.99 -2.45
N GLU A 127 29.09 -40.21 -2.47
CA GLU A 127 28.33 -41.42 -2.11
C GLU A 127 27.82 -41.39 -0.67
N TYR A 128 28.62 -40.87 0.26
CA TYR A 128 28.24 -40.69 1.66
C TYR A 128 27.15 -39.62 1.84
N LEU A 129 27.26 -38.48 1.14
CA LEU A 129 26.33 -37.36 1.27
C LEU A 129 25.08 -37.48 0.39
N ALA A 130 25.13 -38.25 -0.69
CA ALA A 130 24.04 -38.37 -1.66
C ALA A 130 22.68 -38.79 -1.04
N PRO A 131 22.61 -39.73 -0.08
CA PRO A 131 21.34 -40.05 0.58
C PRO A 131 20.75 -38.85 1.32
N THR A 132 21.57 -38.13 2.08
CA THR A 132 21.17 -36.94 2.83
C THR A 132 20.73 -35.81 1.89
N LEU A 133 21.49 -35.56 0.83
CA LEU A 133 21.14 -34.54 -0.18
C LEU A 133 19.84 -34.88 -0.91
N ARG A 134 19.57 -36.17 -1.21
CA ARG A 134 18.29 -36.61 -1.78
C ARG A 134 17.13 -36.40 -0.81
N GLN A 135 17.32 -36.69 0.47
CA GLN A 135 16.30 -36.44 1.49
C GLN A 135 15.97 -34.95 1.59
N VAL A 136 17.00 -34.10 1.72
CA VAL A 136 16.83 -32.63 1.77
C VAL A 136 16.14 -32.10 0.52
N ALA A 137 16.50 -32.59 -0.67
CA ALA A 137 15.84 -32.20 -1.92
C ALA A 137 14.35 -32.62 -1.94
N THR A 138 14.03 -33.79 -1.38
CA THR A 138 12.65 -34.28 -1.28
C THR A 138 11.83 -33.41 -0.32
N ASP A 139 12.39 -33.09 0.85
CA ASP A 139 11.74 -32.27 1.87
C ASP A 139 11.50 -30.83 1.36
N LEU A 140 12.47 -30.25 0.65
CA LEU A 140 12.32 -28.92 0.04
C LEU A 140 11.22 -28.90 -1.02
N ARG A 141 11.14 -29.95 -1.85
CA ARG A 141 10.11 -30.07 -2.89
C ARG A 141 8.71 -30.21 -2.28
N GLN A 142 8.60 -30.90 -1.15
CA GLN A 142 7.34 -31.01 -0.42
C GLN A 142 6.91 -29.67 0.18
N LYS A 143 7.83 -28.94 0.83
CA LYS A 143 7.56 -27.59 1.34
C LYS A 143 7.17 -26.61 0.23
N GLU A 144 7.80 -26.70 -0.94
CA GLU A 144 7.43 -25.87 -2.11
C GLU A 144 5.99 -26.16 -2.58
N LEU A 145 5.60 -27.44 -2.62
CA LEU A 145 4.24 -27.86 -2.95
C LEU A 145 3.20 -27.36 -1.94
N GLU A 146 3.49 -27.47 -0.64
CA GLU A 146 2.64 -26.95 0.43
C GLU A 146 2.47 -25.42 0.32
N ALA A 147 3.56 -24.69 0.10
CA ALA A 147 3.52 -23.24 -0.10
C ALA A 147 2.68 -22.84 -1.32
N LYS A 148 2.82 -23.56 -2.46
CA LYS A 148 2.02 -23.33 -3.66
C LYS A 148 0.53 -23.62 -3.44
N GLN A 149 0.21 -24.66 -2.67
CA GLN A 149 -1.18 -24.99 -2.33
C GLN A 149 -1.81 -23.92 -1.42
N MET A 150 -1.06 -23.43 -0.43
CA MET A 150 -1.51 -22.35 0.45
C MET A 150 -1.72 -21.04 -0.33
N ASP A 151 -0.81 -20.68 -1.23
CA ASP A 151 -0.96 -19.49 -2.07
C ASP A 151 -2.15 -19.62 -3.05
N ALA A 152 -2.36 -20.81 -3.63
CA ALA A 152 -3.53 -21.09 -4.46
C ALA A 152 -4.84 -21.00 -3.65
N ALA A 153 -4.87 -21.52 -2.42
CA ALA A 153 -6.01 -21.44 -1.51
C ALA A 153 -6.30 -19.99 -1.09
N TYR A 154 -5.26 -19.22 -0.78
CA TYR A 154 -5.37 -17.80 -0.44
C TYR A 154 -5.93 -16.99 -1.61
N ARG A 155 -5.44 -17.21 -2.83
CA ARG A 155 -5.97 -16.56 -4.05
C ARG A 155 -7.42 -16.96 -4.34
N LYS A 156 -7.80 -18.23 -4.10
CA LYS A 156 -9.19 -18.69 -4.26
C LYS A 156 -10.11 -18.06 -3.20
N GLY A 157 -9.67 -17.97 -1.95
CA GLY A 157 -10.39 -17.30 -0.87
C GLY A 157 -10.58 -15.80 -1.12
N ARG A 158 -9.56 -15.12 -1.66
CA ARG A 158 -9.64 -13.69 -1.99
C ARG A 158 -10.62 -13.39 -3.13
N ARG A 159 -10.76 -14.26 -4.13
CA ARG A 159 -11.77 -14.14 -5.20
C ARG A 159 -13.22 -14.22 -4.68
N HIS A 160 -13.45 -14.87 -3.53
CA HIS A 160 -14.79 -14.91 -2.91
C HIS A 160 -15.10 -13.67 -2.07
N VAL A 161 -14.08 -12.93 -1.61
CA VAL A 161 -14.26 -11.68 -0.84
C VAL A 161 -14.34 -10.45 -1.76
N GLU A 162 -13.73 -10.51 -2.94
CA GLU A 162 -13.75 -9.43 -3.94
C GLU A 162 -14.80 -9.63 -5.06
N ALA A 163 -15.80 -10.52 -4.87
CA ALA A 163 -16.96 -10.55 -5.76
C ALA A 163 -17.86 -9.33 -5.47
N PRO A 164 -18.02 -8.37 -6.39
CA PRO A 164 -18.88 -7.22 -6.18
C PRO A 164 -20.33 -7.64 -6.48
N GLY A 165 -21.14 -7.73 -5.43
CA GLY A 165 -22.58 -8.00 -5.54
C GLY A 165 -22.99 -9.32 -4.91
N GLY A 166 -23.64 -9.22 -3.76
CA GLY A 166 -24.14 -10.36 -3.00
C GLY A 166 -24.81 -9.89 -1.73
N GLU A 167 -25.90 -9.14 -1.89
CA GLU A 167 -26.87 -8.88 -0.83
C GLU A 167 -27.35 -10.21 -0.21
N GLY A 168 -27.49 -10.21 1.12
CA GLY A 168 -28.34 -11.16 1.84
C GLY A 168 -27.72 -12.51 2.19
N ALA A 169 -27.35 -12.68 3.46
CA ALA A 169 -27.79 -13.81 4.29
C ALA A 169 -27.07 -13.79 5.65
N THR A 170 -27.64 -13.10 6.64
CA THR A 170 -27.63 -13.54 8.03
C THR A 170 -28.86 -12.96 8.74
N GLN A 171 -29.93 -13.73 8.78
CA GLN A 171 -30.78 -13.91 9.95
C GLN A 171 -30.76 -15.40 10.29
#